data_AF-A0A8J7K161-F1
#
_entry.id   AF-A0A8J7K161-F1
#
_cell.length_a   1.000
_cell.length_b   1.000
_cell.length_c   1.000
_cell.angle_alpha   90.00
_cell.angle_beta   90.00
_cell.angle_gamma   90.00
#
_symmetry.space_group_name_H-M   'P 1'
#
loop_
_entity.id
_entity.type
_entity.pdbx_description
1 polymer ?
#
loop_
_entity_poly.entity_id
_entity_poly.type
_entity_poly.pdbx_seq_one_letter_code
_entity_poly.pdbx_strand_id
1 'polypeptide(L)'
;MREQLSSTLSEIAKQDLTQNEREAIIELMMMTMYSDKNLKLAEDEIIQKYVSNIKWESPLSLDFYFGKVTPKIRTALQDKEKMSDFLTDINNRLESEAVKSQVLQLCNDLAIADADFSSEEKELLEHISQVFQINA
;
A
#
# COMPACT_ATOMS: atom_id res chain seq x y z
N MET A 1 -5.02 -1.01 -17.54
CA MET A 1 -4.97 -1.28 -16.09
C MET A 1 -3.57 -1.66 -15.62
N ARG A 2 -2.99 -2.81 -16.01
CA ARG A 2 -1.60 -3.19 -15.62
C ARG A 2 -0.52 -2.18 -16.04
N GLU A 3 -0.67 -1.54 -17.21
CA GLU A 3 0.24 -0.48 -17.67
C GLU A 3 0.15 0.80 -16.82
N GLN A 4 -1.06 1.15 -16.37
CA GLN A 4 -1.30 2.32 -15.52
C GLN A 4 -0.73 2.11 -14.12
N LEU A 5 -1.02 0.96 -13.51
CA LEU A 5 -0.42 0.52 -12.25
C LEU A 5 1.12 0.59 -12.30
N SER A 6 1.70 0.08 -13.39
CA SER A 6 3.15 0.15 -13.63
C SER A 6 3.68 1.59 -13.72
N SER A 7 2.93 2.50 -14.35
CA SER A 7 3.32 3.92 -14.47
C SER A 7 3.30 4.58 -13.09
N THR A 8 2.19 4.45 -12.36
CA THR A 8 2.01 5.01 -11.01
C THR A 8 3.12 4.56 -10.06
N LEU A 9 3.44 3.26 -10.05
CA LEU A 9 4.55 2.70 -9.25
C LEU A 9 5.90 3.33 -9.59
N SER A 10 6.16 3.52 -10.88
CA SER A 10 7.43 4.09 -11.35
C SER A 10 7.53 5.58 -11.03
N GLU A 11 6.42 6.30 -11.02
CA GLU A 11 6.35 7.72 -10.65
C GLU A 11 6.58 7.92 -9.15
N ILE A 12 5.94 7.11 -8.31
CA ILE A 12 6.14 7.13 -6.86
C ILE A 12 7.59 6.75 -6.52
N ALA A 13 8.14 5.71 -7.16
CA ALA A 13 9.51 5.25 -6.87
C ALA A 13 10.60 6.27 -7.22
N LYS A 14 10.33 7.20 -8.15
CA LYS A 14 11.26 8.26 -8.54
C LYS A 14 11.25 9.48 -7.62
N GLN A 15 10.27 9.56 -6.70
CA GLN A 15 10.19 10.68 -5.77
C GLN A 15 11.27 10.58 -4.70
N ASP A 16 11.72 11.74 -4.24
CA ASP A 16 12.67 11.84 -3.14
C ASP A 16 11.94 11.69 -1.80
N LEU A 17 11.50 10.46 -1.53
CA LEU A 17 10.78 10.08 -0.33
C LEU A 17 11.75 9.70 0.79
N THR A 18 11.37 9.94 2.05
CA THR A 18 12.14 9.42 3.18
C THR A 18 12.00 7.90 3.29
N GLN A 19 12.89 7.25 4.05
CA GLN A 19 12.76 5.81 4.35
C GLN A 19 11.42 5.50 5.06
N ASN A 20 10.95 6.38 5.94
CA ASN A 20 9.67 6.21 6.64
C ASN A 20 8.47 6.24 5.68
N GLU A 21 8.51 7.12 4.68
CA GLU A 21 7.48 7.20 3.64
C GLU A 21 7.50 5.95 2.76
N ARG A 22 8.67 5.49 2.32
CA ARG A 22 8.80 4.24 1.53
C ARG A 22 8.23 3.04 2.30
N GLU A 23 8.53 2.97 3.59
CA GLU A 23 7.98 1.96 4.51
C GLU A 23 6.45 2.04 4.60
N ALA A 24 5.89 3.23 4.78
CA ALA A 24 4.44 3.44 4.83
C ALA A 24 3.74 3.05 3.51
N ILE A 25 4.36 3.33 2.36
CA ILE A 25 3.83 2.95 1.04
C ILE A 25 3.82 1.43 0.88
N ILE A 26 4.92 0.76 1.22
CA ILE A 26 5.00 -0.71 1.19
C ILE A 26 3.91 -1.33 2.06
N GLU A 27 3.73 -0.82 3.29
CA GLU A 27 2.75 -1.33 4.22
C GLU A 27 1.31 -1.19 3.70
N LEU A 28 0.99 -0.05 3.08
CA LEU A 28 -0.33 0.20 2.50
C LEU A 28 -0.59 -0.64 1.25
N MET A 29 0.42 -0.81 0.39
CA MET A 29 0.35 -1.72 -0.76
C MET A 29 0.11 -3.16 -0.30
N MET A 30 0.89 -3.63 0.68
CA MET A 30 0.72 -4.97 1.26
C MET A 30 -0.66 -5.13 1.90
N MET A 31 -1.17 -4.12 2.60
CA MET A 31 -2.51 -4.19 3.19
C MET A 31 -3.60 -4.34 2.14
N THR A 32 -3.50 -3.57 1.05
CA THR A 32 -4.44 -3.65 -0.09
C THR A 32 -4.41 -5.04 -0.72
N MET A 33 -3.21 -5.55 -0.99
CA MET A 33 -2.99 -6.89 -1.54
C MET A 33 -3.53 -8.00 -0.64
N TYR A 34 -3.27 -7.94 0.67
CA TYR A 34 -3.72 -8.99 1.61
C TYR A 34 -5.23 -8.94 1.89
N SER A 35 -5.88 -7.82 1.58
CA SER A 35 -7.34 -7.70 1.63
C SER A 35 -8.01 -8.34 0.42
N ASP A 36 -7.34 -8.30 -0.74
CA ASP A 36 -7.78 -9.02 -1.93
C ASP A 36 -7.61 -10.54 -1.71
N LYS A 37 -8.65 -11.30 -2.06
CA LYS A 37 -8.66 -12.77 -1.94
C LYS A 37 -7.99 -13.45 -3.14
N ASN A 38 -7.74 -12.73 -4.23
CA ASN A 38 -7.35 -13.25 -5.54
C ASN A 38 -5.94 -12.85 -5.98
N LEU A 39 -5.36 -11.78 -5.43
CA LEU A 39 -4.10 -11.17 -5.93
C LEU A 39 -2.83 -12.02 -5.68
N LYS A 40 -2.88 -13.09 -4.87
CA LYS A 40 -1.76 -13.87 -4.31
C LYS A 40 -0.53 -14.17 -5.19
N LEU A 41 -0.65 -14.31 -6.51
CA LEU A 41 0.48 -14.57 -7.41
C LEU A 41 1.00 -13.31 -8.13
N ALA A 42 0.18 -12.28 -8.29
CA ALA A 42 0.58 -11.00 -8.87
C ALA A 42 1.15 -10.03 -7.81
N GLU A 43 0.84 -10.25 -6.53
CA GLU A 43 1.32 -9.48 -5.37
C GLU A 43 2.85 -9.38 -5.34
N ASP A 44 3.52 -10.51 -5.48
CA ASP A 44 4.98 -10.58 -5.41
C ASP A 44 5.60 -9.78 -6.56
N GLU A 45 5.12 -9.90 -7.80
CA GLU A 45 5.68 -9.15 -8.93
C GLU A 45 5.52 -7.63 -8.76
N ILE A 46 4.38 -7.18 -8.24
CA ILE A 46 4.09 -5.76 -8.07
C ILE A 46 4.93 -5.15 -6.95
N ILE A 47 4.99 -5.81 -5.79
CA ILE A 47 5.85 -5.38 -4.68
C ILE A 47 7.30 -5.40 -5.12
N GLN A 48 7.76 -6.49 -5.76
CA GLN A 48 9.14 -6.61 -6.22
C GLN A 48 9.50 -5.50 -7.22
N LYS A 49 8.57 -5.14 -8.12
CA LYS A 49 8.75 -4.03 -9.04
C LYS A 49 8.87 -2.69 -8.32
N TYR A 50 8.04 -2.42 -7.31
CA TYR A 50 8.19 -1.19 -6.53
C TYR A 50 9.53 -1.15 -5.81
N VAL A 51 9.86 -2.19 -5.05
CA VAL A 51 11.06 -2.17 -4.20
C VAL A 51 12.37 -2.24 -4.99
N SER A 52 12.35 -2.76 -6.21
CA SER A 52 13.50 -2.72 -7.12
C SER A 52 13.81 -1.31 -7.65
N ASN A 53 12.82 -0.40 -7.60
CA ASN A 53 12.94 0.96 -8.13
C ASN A 53 13.12 2.03 -7.05
N ILE A 54 12.94 1.70 -5.77
CA ILE A 54 13.18 2.63 -4.67
C ILE A 54 14.62 2.52 -4.15
N LYS A 55 15.11 3.63 -3.59
CA LYS A 55 16.34 3.62 -2.81
C LYS A 55 16.03 3.18 -1.37
N TRP A 56 16.18 1.89 -1.09
CA TRP A 56 16.02 1.36 0.27
C TRP A 56 17.23 1.75 1.14
N GLU A 57 16.97 2.41 2.26
CA GLU A 57 18.01 2.96 3.14
C GLU A 57 18.02 2.33 4.54
N SER A 58 17.08 1.44 4.84
CA SER A 58 17.01 0.74 6.13
C SER A 58 18.15 -0.28 6.27
N PRO A 59 18.73 -0.43 7.48
CA PRO A 59 19.70 -1.48 7.76
C PRO A 59 19.08 -2.89 7.75
N LEU A 60 17.75 -2.99 7.81
CA LEU A 60 17.03 -4.26 7.67
C LEU A 60 16.85 -4.57 6.19
N SER A 61 17.00 -5.84 5.80
CA SER A 61 16.63 -6.27 4.46
C SER A 61 15.12 -6.11 4.25
N LEU A 62 14.71 -5.90 2.99
CA LEU A 62 13.31 -5.87 2.61
C LEU A 62 12.57 -7.14 3.02
N ASP A 63 13.17 -8.32 2.83
CA ASP A 63 12.57 -9.59 3.24
C ASP A 63 12.32 -9.65 4.75
N PHE A 64 13.28 -9.18 5.56
CA PHE A 64 13.11 -9.12 7.00
C PHE A 64 12.02 -8.11 7.39
N TYR A 65 11.98 -6.96 6.70
CA TYR A 65 10.96 -5.95 6.89
C TYR A 65 9.55 -6.48 6.56
N PHE A 66 9.39 -7.16 5.42
CA PHE A 66 8.14 -7.83 5.05
C PHE A 66 7.71 -8.83 6.11
N GLY A 67 8.61 -9.71 6.56
CA GLY A 67 8.34 -10.67 7.62
C GLY A 67 7.89 -10.01 8.95
N LYS A 68 8.40 -8.82 9.26
CA LYS A 68 8.01 -8.04 10.44
C LYS A 68 6.62 -7.43 10.31
N VAL A 69 6.25 -6.95 9.11
CA VAL A 69 4.99 -6.20 8.93
C VAL A 69 3.79 -7.08 8.55
N THR A 70 4.01 -8.19 7.84
CA THR A 70 2.93 -9.11 7.46
C THR A 70 2.02 -9.52 8.63
N PRO A 71 2.52 -9.89 9.83
CA PRO A 71 1.66 -10.21 10.97
C PRO A 71 0.82 -9.03 11.46
N LYS A 72 1.36 -7.80 11.39
CA LYS A 72 0.63 -6.59 11.77
C LYS A 72 -0.54 -6.33 10.83
N ILE A 73 -0.28 -6.42 9.52
CA ILE A 73 -1.29 -6.26 8.48
C ILE A 73 -2.41 -7.29 8.64
N ARG A 74 -2.07 -8.57 8.82
CA ARG A 74 -3.06 -9.63 9.06
C ARG A 74 -3.91 -9.36 10.30
N THR A 75 -3.30 -8.85 11.35
CA THR A 75 -4.01 -8.50 12.59
C THR A 75 -4.92 -7.29 12.38
N ALA A 76 -4.48 -6.28 11.62
CA ALA A 76 -5.26 -5.10 11.28
C ALA A 76 -6.48 -5.47 10.43
N LEU A 77 -6.33 -6.32 9.41
CA LEU A 77 -7.43 -6.77 8.55
C LEU A 77 -8.52 -7.56 9.29
N GLN A 78 -8.25 -8.08 10.49
CA GLN A 78 -9.21 -8.83 11.30
C GLN A 78 -10.01 -7.96 12.28
N ASP A 79 -9.62 -6.70 12.47
CA ASP A 79 -10.13 -5.84 13.54
C ASP A 79 -10.20 -4.38 13.07
N LYS A 80 -11.41 -3.81 13.03
CA LYS A 80 -11.65 -2.47 12.49
C LYS A 80 -10.90 -1.38 13.25
N GLU A 81 -10.74 -1.51 14.57
CA GLU A 81 -10.02 -0.52 15.39
C GLU A 81 -8.53 -0.57 15.05
N LYS A 82 -7.95 -1.79 15.01
CA LYS A 82 -6.55 -1.96 14.64
C LYS A 82 -6.25 -1.55 13.20
N MET A 83 -7.18 -1.76 12.28
CA MET A 83 -7.09 -1.23 10.93
C MET A 83 -7.03 0.30 10.93
N SER A 84 -7.90 0.95 11.69
CA SER A 84 -7.92 2.42 11.78
C SER A 84 -6.61 2.98 12.36
N ASP A 85 -6.10 2.37 13.43
CA ASP A 85 -4.81 2.73 14.03
C ASP A 85 -3.65 2.56 13.04
N PHE A 86 -3.63 1.44 12.31
CA PHE A 86 -2.59 1.15 11.33
C PHE A 86 -2.62 2.13 10.15
N LEU A 87 -3.80 2.42 9.60
CA LEU A 87 -3.96 3.41 8.54
C LEU A 87 -3.61 4.83 9.01
N THR A 88 -3.91 5.16 10.26
CA THR A 88 -3.56 6.47 10.84
C THR A 88 -2.04 6.61 10.97
N ASP A 89 -1.35 5.57 11.40
CA ASP A 89 0.12 5.54 11.46
C ASP A 89 0.77 5.68 10.07
N ILE A 90 0.23 5.00 9.07
CA ILE A 90 0.66 5.17 7.67
C ILE A 90 0.44 6.62 7.21
N ASN A 91 -0.77 7.16 7.42
CA ASN A 91 -1.12 8.52 7.01
C ASN A 91 -0.21 9.59 7.65
N ASN A 92 0.18 9.39 8.91
CA ASN A 92 1.08 10.30 9.63
C ASN A 92 2.53 10.25 9.13
N ARG A 93 2.96 9.13 8.54
CA ARG A 93 4.31 8.98 7.97
C ARG A 93 4.43 9.52 6.55
N LEU A 94 3.31 9.64 5.82
CA LEU A 94 3.28 10.27 4.50
C LEU A 94 3.22 11.79 4.67
N GLU A 95 4.27 12.50 4.26
CA GLU A 95 4.40 13.93 4.58
C GLU A 95 3.61 14.82 3.64
N SER A 96 3.55 14.45 2.35
CA SER A 96 2.92 15.26 1.30
C SER A 96 1.54 14.73 0.91
N GLU A 97 0.55 15.62 0.80
CA GLU A 97 -0.77 15.26 0.27
C GLU A 97 -0.71 14.73 -1.16
N ALA A 98 0.26 15.18 -1.97
CA ALA A 98 0.46 14.65 -3.31
C ALA A 98 0.86 13.16 -3.27
N VAL A 99 1.73 12.78 -2.34
CA VAL A 99 2.13 11.38 -2.13
C VAL A 99 0.94 10.58 -1.65
N LYS A 100 0.20 11.08 -0.65
CA LYS A 100 -1.01 10.41 -0.14
C LYS A 100 -2.04 10.14 -1.23
N SER A 101 -2.30 11.13 -2.09
CA SER A 101 -3.24 11.00 -3.21
C SER A 101 -2.77 9.97 -4.24
N GLN A 102 -1.48 9.98 -4.61
CA GLN A 102 -0.93 8.99 -5.54
C GLN A 102 -0.93 7.58 -4.97
N VAL A 103 -0.64 7.43 -3.68
CA VAL A 103 -0.65 6.13 -3.02
C VAL A 103 -2.08 5.61 -2.87
N LEU A 104 -3.07 6.48 -2.63
CA LEU A 104 -4.48 6.10 -2.68
C LEU A 104 -4.88 5.62 -4.07
N GLN A 105 -4.48 6.35 -5.13
CA GLN A 105 -4.71 5.93 -6.50
C GLN A 105 -4.06 4.57 -6.80
N LEU A 106 -2.84 4.35 -6.30
CA LEU A 106 -2.15 3.07 -6.41
C LEU A 106 -2.95 1.94 -5.75
N CYS A 107 -3.51 2.16 -4.56
CA CYS A 107 -4.33 1.15 -3.87
C CYS A 107 -5.62 0.85 -4.64
N ASN A 108 -6.23 1.87 -5.24
CA ASN A 108 -7.39 1.70 -6.11
C ASN A 108 -7.02 0.86 -7.34
N ASP A 109 -5.95 1.23 -8.04
CA ASP A 109 -5.43 0.50 -9.21
C ASP A 109 -5.07 -0.96 -8.90
N LEU A 110 -4.61 -1.23 -7.67
CA LEU A 110 -4.35 -2.58 -7.16
C LEU A 110 -5.64 -3.37 -6.94
N ALA A 111 -6.61 -2.80 -6.23
CA ALA A 111 -7.87 -3.46 -5.88
C ALA A 111 -8.77 -3.73 -7.11
N ILE A 112 -8.66 -2.92 -8.16
CA ILE A 112 -9.39 -3.17 -9.42
C ILE A 112 -8.56 -3.97 -10.42
N ALA A 113 -7.34 -4.40 -10.07
CA ALA A 113 -6.40 -5.01 -11.02
C ALA A 113 -6.89 -6.36 -11.55
N ASP A 114 -7.61 -7.11 -10.73
CA ASP A 114 -8.42 -8.23 -11.17
C ASP A 114 -9.85 -7.71 -11.45
N ALA A 115 -10.56 -8.30 -12.39
CA ALA A 115 -11.87 -7.78 -12.80
C ALA A 115 -12.99 -8.06 -11.76
N ASP A 116 -12.64 -8.30 -10.49
CA ASP A 116 -13.54 -8.74 -9.42
C ASP A 116 -13.36 -7.91 -8.14
N PHE A 117 -13.70 -6.63 -8.24
CA PHE A 117 -13.67 -5.69 -7.11
C PHE A 117 -14.69 -6.08 -6.03
N SER A 118 -14.18 -6.72 -4.98
CA SER A 118 -14.97 -7.32 -3.90
C SER A 118 -15.48 -6.29 -2.88
N SER A 119 -16.45 -6.71 -2.06
CA SER A 119 -16.97 -5.89 -0.95
C SER A 119 -15.89 -5.49 0.04
N GLU A 120 -14.97 -6.40 0.36
CA GLU A 120 -13.91 -6.20 1.34
C GLU A 120 -12.88 -5.17 0.85
N GLU A 121 -12.54 -5.19 -0.43
CA GLU A 121 -11.65 -4.20 -1.04
C GLU A 121 -12.29 -2.82 -1.10
N LYS A 122 -13.58 -2.75 -1.41
CA LYS A 122 -14.34 -1.50 -1.38
C LYS A 122 -14.40 -0.91 0.03
N GLU A 123 -14.67 -1.74 1.05
CA GLU A 123 -14.65 -1.30 2.44
C GLU A 123 -13.26 -0.82 2.87
N LEU A 124 -12.19 -1.50 2.45
CA LEU A 124 -10.83 -1.07 2.72
C LEU A 124 -10.52 0.28 2.07
N LEU A 125 -10.81 0.47 0.78
CA LEU A 125 -10.56 1.72 0.08
C LEU A 125 -11.36 2.88 0.69
N GLU A 126 -12.64 2.67 1.00
CA GLU A 126 -13.45 3.68 1.70
C GLU A 126 -12.83 4.08 3.04
N HIS A 127 -12.28 3.12 3.80
CA HIS A 127 -11.63 3.40 5.07
C HIS A 127 -10.29 4.13 4.90
N ILE A 128 -9.47 3.76 3.89
CA ILE A 128 -8.23 4.47 3.57
C ILE A 128 -8.55 5.93 3.24
N SER A 129 -9.53 6.19 2.37
CA SER A 129 -9.92 7.55 1.99
C SER A 129 -10.42 8.38 3.17
N GLN A 130 -11.21 7.77 4.08
CA GLN A 130 -11.67 8.43 5.30
C GLN A 130 -10.50 8.84 6.22
N VAL A 131 -9.55 7.93 6.46
CA VAL A 131 -8.40 8.20 7.32
C VAL A 131 -7.46 9.23 6.70
N PHE A 132 -7.25 9.14 5.38
CA PHE A 132 -6.34 10.02 4.66
C PHE A 132 -6.95 11.41 4.44
N GLN A 133 -8.26 11.55 4.64
CA GLN A 133 -9.03 12.78 4.37
C GLN A 133 -8.91 13.25 2.92
N ILE A 134 -8.70 12.31 2.01
CA ILE A 134 -8.61 12.55 0.57
C ILE A 134 -9.88 12.01 -0.05
N ASN A 135 -10.59 12.85 -0.79
CA ASN A 135 -11.75 12.42 -1.56
C ASN A 135 -11.28 11.42 -2.62
N ALA A 136 -11.75 10.17 -2.54
CA ALA A 136 -11.60 9.17 -3.60
C ALA A 136 -12.40 9.53 -4.84
#